data_AF-A0A1L9GSV4-F1
#
_entry.id   AF-A0A1L9GSV4-F1
#
_cell.length_a   1.000
_cell.length_b   1.000
_cell.length_c   1.000
_cell.angle_alpha   90.00
_cell.angle_beta   90.00
_cell.angle_gamma   90.00
#
_symmetry.space_group_name_H-M   'P 1'
#
loop_
_entity.id
_entity.type
_entity.pdbx_description
1 polymer ?
#
loop_
_entity_poly.entity_id
_entity_poly.type
_entity_poly.pdbx_seq_one_letter_code
_entity_poly.pdbx_strand_id
1 'polypeptide(L)'
;MLEEILQNLSFQEERALSEDVALGAMPLDQEGALLDYQKRTAIALLYKNPFQTRQLLETLEAGLSGLAPEPRGALEGVLTLLSYGILPEMPWSDVERFFSERALVAIFSEPILCNLSEAVRMRLVDEYESATRDALRERIRAALHENESTISEKNMQGSERGSIAYWLKMYDSEMGTGRAEALVRATFENKIEIQKHIQKDELALLRRLFEFYEWLKIPSDSLAGFEEDTVIELPDARYVLTDGVLIDITEGASISGQGGVQSQGAEQFNAPQQQPKTLFNYARVLQSRIQLLESAQGSPKASADALAQSLGPQQAEQALASLLLLAQLRQLDNLMEDPRFSKLVGDDLRKAHQDDMISGMVANPGAPQYIARLLKVILEDKLNLSHADAINFGSRLAKILAMEGEKYQSIIKDTKWNL
;
A
#
# COMPACT_ATOMS: atom_id res chain seq x y z
N MET A 1 -9.63 -13.12 3.85
CA MET A 1 -9.53 -14.53 4.25
C MET A 1 -8.20 -14.79 4.95
N LEU A 2 -7.06 -14.50 4.30
CA LEU A 2 -5.75 -14.73 4.90
C LEU A 2 -5.51 -13.86 6.15
N GLU A 3 -6.03 -12.64 6.18
CA GLU A 3 -5.97 -11.79 7.38
C GLU A 3 -6.62 -12.45 8.60
N GLU A 4 -7.83 -12.99 8.44
CA GLU A 4 -8.53 -13.72 9.50
C GLU A 4 -7.76 -14.97 9.94
N ILE A 5 -7.10 -15.65 9.00
CA ILE A 5 -6.23 -16.79 9.32
C ILE A 5 -5.05 -16.33 10.17
N LEU A 6 -4.36 -15.26 9.79
CA LEU A 6 -3.24 -14.71 10.56
C LEU A 6 -3.67 -14.29 11.97
N GLN A 7 -4.83 -13.65 12.12
CA GLN A 7 -5.37 -13.26 13.42
C GLN A 7 -5.70 -14.44 14.33
N ASN A 8 -5.99 -15.61 13.76
CA ASN A 8 -6.36 -16.81 14.50
C ASN A 8 -5.18 -17.79 14.68
N LEU A 9 -4.01 -17.53 14.08
CA LEU A 9 -2.82 -18.34 14.29
C LEU A 9 -2.23 -18.06 15.67
N SER A 10 -1.90 -19.13 16.41
CA SER A 10 -1.09 -18.96 17.60
C SER A 10 0.36 -18.64 17.21
N PHE A 11 1.07 -17.91 18.07
CA PHE A 11 2.49 -17.61 17.87
C PHE A 11 3.35 -18.88 17.67
N GLN A 12 2.99 -19.99 18.32
CA GLN A 12 3.68 -21.27 18.14
C GLN A 12 3.45 -21.87 16.76
N GLU A 13 2.21 -21.82 16.25
CA GLU A 13 1.89 -22.28 14.89
C GLU A 13 2.54 -21.39 13.83
N GLU A 14 2.45 -20.06 13.96
CA GLU A 14 3.10 -19.11 13.04
C GLU A 14 4.61 -19.38 12.96
N ARG A 15 5.27 -19.48 14.12
CA ARG A 15 6.69 -19.79 14.17
C ARG A 15 7.01 -21.13 13.50
N ALA A 16 6.27 -22.18 13.82
CA ALA A 16 6.49 -23.51 13.25
C ALA A 16 6.33 -23.50 11.72
N LEU A 17 5.30 -22.82 11.20
CA LEU A 17 5.08 -22.69 9.77
C LEU A 17 6.13 -21.82 9.08
N SER A 18 6.65 -20.79 9.75
CA SER A 18 7.66 -19.88 9.19
C SER A 18 9.04 -20.49 9.02
N GLU A 19 9.37 -21.55 9.78
CA GLU A 19 10.66 -22.25 9.69
C GLU A 19 10.77 -22.98 8.33
N ASP A 20 9.70 -23.67 7.92
CA ASP A 20 9.58 -24.28 6.60
C ASP A 20 8.11 -24.42 6.18
N VAL A 21 7.66 -23.49 5.34
CA VAL A 21 6.26 -23.39 4.93
C VAL A 21 5.82 -24.59 4.07
N ALA A 22 6.73 -25.30 3.42
CA ALA A 22 6.41 -26.47 2.60
C ALA A 22 6.47 -27.78 3.42
N LEU A 23 7.30 -27.84 4.46
CA LEU A 23 7.50 -29.05 5.25
C LEU A 23 6.21 -29.50 5.95
N GLY A 24 5.85 -30.77 5.70
CA GLY A 24 4.68 -31.40 6.33
C GLY A 24 3.35 -30.86 5.84
N ALA A 25 3.29 -30.25 4.65
CA ALA A 25 2.04 -29.86 4.01
C ALA A 25 1.10 -31.08 3.95
N MET A 26 -0.15 -30.88 4.37
CA MET A 26 -1.11 -31.96 4.52
C MET A 26 -1.46 -32.56 3.14
N PRO A 27 -1.57 -33.89 3.00
CA PRO A 27 -2.07 -34.50 1.76
C PRO A 27 -3.46 -33.97 1.39
N LEU A 28 -3.70 -33.68 0.11
CA LEU A 28 -4.92 -33.00 -0.34
C LEU A 28 -6.21 -33.81 -0.18
N ASP A 29 -6.10 -35.12 0.05
CA ASP A 29 -7.23 -36.02 0.32
C ASP A 29 -7.62 -36.06 1.81
N GLN A 30 -6.87 -35.41 2.69
CA GLN A 30 -7.15 -35.36 4.13
C GLN A 30 -8.09 -34.21 4.51
N GLU A 31 -8.91 -34.46 5.52
CA GLU A 31 -9.76 -33.43 6.12
C GLU A 31 -8.89 -32.33 6.74
N GLY A 32 -9.17 -31.08 6.36
CA GLY A 32 -8.40 -29.93 6.83
C GLY A 32 -7.26 -29.49 5.92
N ALA A 33 -6.98 -30.21 4.82
CA ALA A 33 -5.90 -29.85 3.89
C ALA A 33 -6.04 -28.43 3.35
N LEU A 34 -7.26 -28.02 2.94
CA LEU A 34 -7.51 -26.65 2.48
C LEU A 34 -7.08 -25.59 3.51
N LEU A 35 -7.45 -25.78 4.78
CA LEU A 35 -7.11 -24.84 5.85
C LEU A 35 -5.59 -24.83 6.13
N ASP A 36 -4.94 -25.99 6.10
CA ASP A 36 -3.48 -26.10 6.22
C ASP A 36 -2.77 -25.30 5.11
N TYR A 37 -3.17 -25.50 3.85
CA TYR A 37 -2.62 -24.75 2.72
C TYR A 37 -2.91 -23.26 2.79
N GLN A 38 -4.09 -22.84 3.26
CA GLN A 38 -4.40 -21.42 3.46
C GLN A 38 -3.52 -20.79 4.55
N LYS A 39 -3.32 -21.49 5.69
CA LYS A 39 -2.38 -21.06 6.76
C LYS A 39 -0.97 -20.90 6.22
N ARG A 40 -0.45 -21.92 5.54
CA ARG A 40 0.88 -21.90 4.94
C ARG A 40 1.04 -20.78 3.92
N THR A 41 0.02 -20.55 3.09
CA THR A 41 0.01 -19.44 2.11
C THR A 41 0.05 -18.08 2.79
N ALA A 42 -0.70 -17.89 3.87
CA ALA A 42 -0.67 -16.65 4.64
C ALA A 42 0.75 -16.36 5.17
N ILE A 43 1.42 -17.37 5.74
CA ILE A 43 2.80 -17.28 6.23
C ILE A 43 3.79 -17.04 5.09
N ALA A 44 3.65 -17.76 3.96
CA ALA A 44 4.50 -17.59 2.78
C ALA A 44 4.51 -16.13 2.30
N LEU A 45 3.32 -15.52 2.20
CA LEU A 45 3.16 -14.14 1.76
C LEU A 45 3.59 -13.12 2.81
N LEU A 46 3.34 -13.38 4.10
CA LEU A 46 3.75 -12.50 5.20
C LEU A 46 5.27 -12.34 5.27
N TYR A 47 6.02 -13.45 5.17
CA TYR A 47 7.47 -13.45 5.26
C TYR A 47 8.20 -13.28 3.93
N LYS A 48 7.45 -13.27 2.80
CA LYS A 48 7.98 -13.05 1.44
C LYS A 48 9.18 -13.94 1.12
N ASN A 49 9.07 -15.24 1.41
CA ASN A 49 10.10 -16.22 1.09
C ASN A 49 9.76 -16.93 -0.24
N PRO A 50 10.30 -16.49 -1.39
CA PRO A 50 9.88 -17.01 -2.68
C PRO A 50 10.30 -18.46 -2.91
N PHE A 51 11.42 -18.91 -2.32
CA PHE A 51 11.88 -20.29 -2.43
C PHE A 51 10.89 -21.27 -1.76
N GLN A 52 10.51 -21.01 -0.50
CA GLN A 52 9.54 -21.84 0.20
C GLN A 52 8.14 -21.73 -0.42
N THR A 53 7.76 -20.54 -0.91
CA THR A 53 6.50 -20.34 -1.63
C THR A 53 6.45 -21.20 -2.90
N ARG A 54 7.55 -21.26 -3.66
CA ARG A 54 7.67 -22.10 -4.86
C ARG A 54 7.55 -23.58 -4.53
N GLN A 55 8.25 -24.05 -3.49
CA GLN A 55 8.17 -25.45 -3.06
C GLN A 55 6.74 -25.84 -2.66
N LEU A 56 6.03 -24.95 -1.95
CA LEU A 56 4.63 -25.18 -1.59
C LEU A 56 3.73 -25.19 -2.83
N LEU A 57 3.94 -24.26 -3.78
CA LEU A 57 3.20 -24.23 -5.04
C LEU A 57 3.38 -25.53 -5.83
N GLU A 58 4.61 -25.98 -6.02
CA GLU A 58 4.93 -27.24 -6.72
C GLU A 58 4.29 -28.45 -6.03
N THR A 59 4.32 -28.48 -4.69
CA THR A 59 3.69 -29.54 -3.90
C THR A 59 2.17 -29.56 -4.11
N LEU A 60 1.54 -28.38 -4.10
CA LEU A 60 0.11 -28.24 -4.33
C LEU A 60 -0.26 -28.66 -5.77
N GLU A 61 0.45 -28.15 -6.78
CA GLU A 61 0.20 -28.46 -8.20
C GLU A 61 0.36 -29.96 -8.50
N ALA A 62 1.38 -30.62 -7.92
CA ALA A 62 1.56 -32.06 -8.06
C ALA A 62 0.37 -32.84 -7.49
N GLY A 63 -0.17 -32.41 -6.34
CA GLY A 63 -1.31 -33.06 -5.70
C GLY A 63 -2.64 -32.86 -6.44
N LEU A 64 -2.81 -31.74 -7.14
CA LEU A 64 -4.09 -31.39 -7.80
C LEU A 64 -4.44 -32.29 -8.99
N SER A 65 -3.43 -32.92 -9.63
CA SER A 65 -3.61 -33.73 -10.85
C SER A 65 -4.54 -34.93 -10.67
N GLY A 66 -4.76 -35.39 -9.42
CA GLY A 66 -5.62 -36.53 -9.09
C GLY A 66 -6.94 -36.18 -8.39
N LEU A 67 -7.24 -34.91 -8.15
CA LEU A 67 -8.42 -34.50 -7.37
C LEU A 67 -9.67 -34.32 -8.23
N ALA A 68 -10.83 -34.50 -7.58
CA ALA A 68 -12.12 -34.13 -8.15
C ALA A 68 -12.23 -32.61 -8.40
N PRO A 69 -13.11 -32.14 -9.31
CA PRO A 69 -13.23 -30.72 -9.65
C PRO A 69 -13.57 -29.79 -8.49
N GLU A 70 -14.40 -30.24 -7.55
CA GLU A 70 -14.87 -29.44 -6.41
C GLU A 70 -13.73 -29.06 -5.44
N PRO A 71 -12.95 -30.00 -4.87
CA PRO A 71 -11.81 -29.64 -4.00
C PRO A 71 -10.74 -28.85 -4.75
N ARG A 72 -10.57 -29.10 -6.06
CA ARG A 72 -9.68 -28.29 -6.91
C ARG A 72 -10.12 -26.83 -6.97
N GLY A 73 -11.42 -26.57 -7.16
CA GLY A 73 -11.96 -25.20 -7.18
C GLY A 73 -11.71 -24.43 -5.89
N ALA A 74 -11.79 -25.10 -4.73
CA ALA A 74 -11.49 -24.49 -3.44
C ALA A 74 -10.00 -24.10 -3.27
N LEU A 75 -9.10 -24.83 -3.93
CA LEU A 75 -7.64 -24.60 -3.88
C LEU A 75 -7.15 -23.61 -4.95
N GLU A 76 -7.98 -23.23 -5.91
CA GLU A 76 -7.59 -22.31 -7.00
C GLU A 76 -7.17 -20.92 -6.47
N GLY A 77 -7.86 -20.43 -5.43
CA GLY A 77 -7.48 -19.20 -4.75
C GLY A 77 -6.10 -19.30 -4.09
N VAL A 78 -5.81 -20.45 -3.47
CA VAL A 78 -4.50 -20.72 -2.86
C VAL A 78 -3.41 -20.77 -3.92
N LEU A 79 -3.62 -21.50 -5.02
CA LEU A 79 -2.69 -21.55 -6.16
C LEU A 79 -2.37 -20.15 -6.69
N THR A 80 -3.41 -19.32 -6.83
CA THR A 80 -3.27 -17.95 -7.33
C THR A 80 -2.42 -17.11 -6.37
N LEU A 81 -2.66 -17.21 -5.07
CA LEU A 81 -1.91 -16.49 -4.04
C LEU A 81 -0.45 -16.94 -3.95
N LEU A 82 -0.18 -18.25 -4.03
CA LEU A 82 1.19 -18.77 -4.07
C LEU A 82 1.93 -18.38 -5.35
N SER A 83 1.24 -18.43 -6.50
CA SER A 83 1.75 -17.93 -7.78
C SER A 83 2.10 -16.44 -7.68
N TYR A 84 1.24 -15.64 -7.06
CA TYR A 84 1.54 -14.23 -6.77
C TYR A 84 2.82 -14.07 -5.93
N GLY A 85 3.00 -14.89 -4.89
CA GLY A 85 4.16 -14.82 -4.01
C GLY A 85 5.50 -15.08 -4.70
N ILE A 86 5.50 -15.78 -5.85
CA ILE A 86 6.70 -16.03 -6.66
C ILE A 86 6.73 -15.24 -7.97
N LEU A 87 5.73 -14.38 -8.24
CA LEU A 87 5.62 -13.59 -9.47
C LEU A 87 6.91 -12.83 -9.83
N PRO A 88 7.65 -12.23 -8.88
CA PRO A 88 8.91 -11.55 -9.19
C PRO A 88 10.00 -12.45 -9.77
N GLU A 89 9.91 -13.77 -9.58
CA GLU A 89 10.90 -14.74 -10.06
C GLU A 89 10.40 -15.56 -11.26
N MET A 90 9.18 -15.29 -11.73
CA MET A 90 8.59 -16.05 -12.83
C MET A 90 9.22 -15.68 -14.19
N PRO A 91 9.41 -16.67 -15.09
CA PRO A 91 9.64 -16.40 -16.50
C PRO A 91 8.52 -15.56 -17.10
N TRP A 92 8.82 -14.66 -18.05
CA TRP A 92 7.80 -13.77 -18.64
C TRP A 92 6.63 -14.50 -19.28
N SER A 93 6.86 -15.67 -19.90
CA SER A 93 5.79 -16.52 -20.42
C SER A 93 4.84 -17.02 -19.32
N ASP A 94 5.36 -17.27 -18.13
CA ASP A 94 4.56 -17.68 -16.97
C ASP A 94 3.85 -16.49 -16.34
N VAL A 95 4.43 -15.29 -16.40
CA VAL A 95 3.78 -14.04 -15.96
C VAL A 95 2.54 -13.76 -16.82
N GLU A 96 2.64 -13.83 -18.14
CA GLU A 96 1.48 -13.65 -19.03
C GLU A 96 0.39 -14.68 -18.73
N ARG A 97 0.78 -15.95 -18.64
CA ARG A 97 -0.14 -17.04 -18.31
C ARG A 97 -0.80 -16.84 -16.96
N PHE A 98 -0.06 -16.36 -15.96
CA PHE A 98 -0.60 -16.01 -14.66
C PHE A 98 -1.71 -14.95 -14.79
N PHE A 99 -1.50 -13.90 -15.59
CA PHE A 99 -2.48 -12.84 -15.78
C PHE A 99 -3.68 -13.24 -16.64
N SER A 100 -3.55 -14.20 -17.56
CA SER A 100 -4.67 -14.68 -18.38
C SER A 100 -5.46 -15.82 -17.73
N GLU A 101 -4.82 -16.70 -16.97
CA GLU A 101 -5.47 -17.94 -16.49
C GLU A 101 -5.84 -17.93 -15.00
N ARG A 102 -5.14 -17.18 -14.14
CA ARG A 102 -5.37 -17.26 -12.69
C ARG A 102 -6.53 -16.39 -12.23
N ALA A 103 -7.15 -16.82 -11.12
CA ALA A 103 -8.26 -16.14 -10.46
C ALA A 103 -7.78 -14.94 -9.64
N LEU A 104 -7.37 -13.85 -10.31
CA LEU A 104 -6.78 -12.65 -9.69
C LEU A 104 -7.65 -12.01 -8.61
N VAL A 105 -8.95 -12.31 -8.58
CA VAL A 105 -9.87 -11.98 -7.48
C VAL A 105 -9.33 -12.40 -6.12
N ALA A 106 -8.63 -13.53 -6.00
CA ALA A 106 -8.02 -13.97 -4.76
C ALA A 106 -6.97 -12.97 -4.24
N ILE A 107 -6.17 -12.39 -5.14
CA ILE A 107 -5.14 -11.38 -4.81
C ILE A 107 -5.82 -10.06 -4.47
N PHE A 108 -6.77 -9.63 -5.30
CA PHE A 108 -7.51 -8.39 -5.05
C PHE A 108 -8.31 -8.45 -3.76
N SER A 109 -8.65 -9.63 -3.24
CA SER A 109 -9.36 -9.79 -1.96
C SER A 109 -8.45 -9.64 -0.73
N GLU A 110 -7.13 -9.64 -0.90
CA GLU A 110 -6.14 -9.65 0.19
C GLU A 110 -5.23 -8.40 0.15
N PRO A 111 -5.76 -7.16 0.23
CA PRO A 111 -5.03 -5.92 -0.03
C PRO A 111 -3.90 -5.62 0.95
N ILE A 112 -3.88 -6.31 2.10
CA ILE A 112 -2.85 -6.14 3.13
C ILE A 112 -1.59 -6.94 2.76
N LEU A 113 -1.78 -8.16 2.25
CA LEU A 113 -0.68 -9.08 1.91
C LEU A 113 -0.29 -8.99 0.43
N CYS A 114 -1.22 -8.54 -0.41
CA CYS A 114 -1.07 -8.52 -1.85
C CYS A 114 -1.07 -7.08 -2.39
N ASN A 115 0.03 -6.71 -3.06
CA ASN A 115 0.14 -5.51 -3.88
C ASN A 115 0.67 -5.93 -5.26
N LEU A 116 -0.27 -6.10 -6.21
CA LEU A 116 0.03 -6.62 -7.53
C LEU A 116 0.93 -5.67 -8.35
N SER A 117 0.72 -4.36 -8.23
CA SER A 117 1.57 -3.36 -8.89
C SER A 117 3.01 -3.47 -8.41
N GLU A 118 3.24 -3.64 -7.11
CA GLU A 118 4.59 -3.78 -6.54
C GLU A 118 5.26 -5.09 -6.97
N ALA A 119 4.52 -6.20 -6.99
CA ALA A 119 5.07 -7.48 -7.44
C ALA A 119 5.51 -7.43 -8.91
N VAL A 120 4.69 -6.81 -9.78
CA VAL A 120 5.05 -6.60 -11.20
C VAL A 120 6.19 -5.60 -11.34
N ARG A 121 6.20 -4.52 -10.54
CA ARG A 121 7.30 -3.54 -10.53
C ARG A 121 8.63 -4.22 -10.24
N MET A 122 8.71 -5.02 -9.18
CA MET A 122 9.94 -5.77 -8.85
C MET A 122 10.43 -6.63 -10.01
N ARG A 123 9.52 -7.23 -10.79
CA ARG A 123 9.88 -8.00 -11.98
C ARG A 123 10.38 -7.12 -13.13
N LEU A 124 9.78 -5.95 -13.34
CA LEU A 124 10.16 -5.00 -14.38
C LEU A 124 11.52 -4.32 -14.11
N VAL A 125 11.93 -4.18 -12.84
CA VAL A 125 13.24 -3.61 -12.45
C VAL A 125 14.39 -4.40 -13.07
N ASP A 126 14.26 -5.71 -13.25
CA ASP A 126 15.30 -6.55 -13.87
C ASP A 126 15.59 -6.21 -15.33
N GLU A 127 14.66 -5.52 -16.01
CA GLU A 127 14.79 -5.14 -17.41
C GLU A 127 15.40 -3.75 -17.51
N TYR A 128 16.52 -3.57 -18.23
CA TYR A 128 17.21 -2.28 -18.26
C TYR A 128 16.52 -1.23 -19.16
N GLU A 129 15.87 -1.66 -20.24
CA GLU A 129 15.33 -0.76 -21.26
C GLU A 129 13.87 -0.39 -21.00
N SER A 130 13.54 0.90 -20.95
CA SER A 130 12.17 1.39 -20.74
C SER A 130 11.19 0.87 -21.78
N ALA A 131 11.59 0.84 -23.06
CA ALA A 131 10.76 0.30 -24.14
C ALA A 131 10.44 -1.19 -23.95
N THR A 132 11.37 -1.97 -23.38
CA THR A 132 11.14 -3.38 -23.04
C THR A 132 10.17 -3.50 -21.87
N ARG A 133 10.30 -2.66 -20.83
CA ARG A 133 9.35 -2.60 -19.70
C ARG A 133 7.94 -2.27 -20.17
N ASP A 134 7.78 -1.28 -21.05
CA ASP A 134 6.49 -0.89 -21.61
C ASP A 134 5.87 -2.01 -22.47
N ALA A 135 6.68 -2.70 -23.28
CA ALA A 135 6.22 -3.85 -24.05
C ALA A 135 5.72 -4.99 -23.16
N LEU A 136 6.37 -5.22 -22.01
CA LEU A 136 5.95 -6.21 -21.03
C LEU A 136 4.65 -5.81 -20.31
N ARG A 137 4.50 -4.53 -19.95
CA ARG A 137 3.23 -3.99 -19.43
C ARG A 137 2.07 -4.17 -20.42
N GLU A 138 2.30 -3.93 -21.71
CA GLU A 138 1.30 -4.19 -22.76
C GLU A 138 0.94 -5.68 -22.84
N ARG A 139 1.91 -6.60 -22.76
CA ARG A 139 1.64 -8.05 -22.74
C ARG A 139 0.78 -8.45 -21.53
N ILE A 140 1.05 -7.89 -20.35
CA ILE A 140 0.21 -8.09 -19.17
C ILE A 140 -1.21 -7.54 -19.42
N ARG A 141 -1.34 -6.35 -20.01
CA ARG A 141 -2.66 -5.78 -20.35
C ARG A 141 -3.42 -6.65 -21.34
N ALA A 142 -2.75 -7.19 -22.35
CA ALA A 142 -3.34 -8.13 -23.30
C ALA A 142 -3.80 -9.42 -22.62
N ALA A 143 -2.97 -10.00 -21.75
CA ALA A 143 -3.30 -11.20 -20.98
C ALA A 143 -4.54 -10.99 -20.08
N LEU A 144 -4.66 -9.82 -19.44
CA LEU A 144 -5.84 -9.47 -18.64
C LEU A 144 -7.13 -9.42 -19.48
N HIS A 145 -7.05 -9.00 -20.74
CA HIS A 145 -8.20 -8.99 -21.68
C HIS A 145 -8.64 -10.40 -22.11
N GLU A 146 -7.85 -11.42 -21.80
CA GLU A 146 -8.16 -12.84 -22.00
C GLU A 146 -8.60 -13.53 -20.70
N ASN A 147 -8.57 -12.84 -19.55
CA ASN A 147 -8.86 -13.45 -18.26
C ASN A 147 -10.37 -13.64 -18.01
N GLU A 148 -10.80 -14.90 -18.00
CA GLU A 148 -12.20 -15.31 -17.81
C GLU A 148 -12.65 -15.40 -16.34
N SER A 149 -11.76 -15.11 -15.38
CA SER A 149 -12.09 -15.17 -13.96
C SER A 149 -13.19 -14.19 -13.59
N THR A 150 -14.22 -14.70 -12.92
CA THR A 150 -15.44 -13.94 -12.60
C THR A 150 -15.21 -13.03 -11.40
N ILE A 151 -15.51 -11.73 -11.55
CA ILE A 151 -15.58 -10.75 -10.45
C ILE A 151 -17.02 -10.64 -9.91
N SER A 152 -18.01 -10.68 -10.80
CA SER A 152 -19.42 -10.54 -10.43
C SER A 152 -20.28 -11.63 -11.05
N GLU A 153 -21.04 -12.33 -10.19
CA GLU A 153 -21.89 -13.47 -10.60
C GLU A 153 -23.19 -13.05 -11.27
N LYS A 154 -23.65 -11.80 -11.08
CA LYS A 154 -24.85 -11.30 -11.75
C LYS A 154 -24.58 -11.16 -13.24
N ASN A 155 -25.49 -11.70 -14.04
CA ASN A 155 -25.49 -11.53 -15.49
C ASN A 155 -25.50 -10.03 -15.83
N MET A 156 -24.48 -9.60 -16.55
CA MET A 156 -24.44 -8.30 -17.18
C MET A 156 -25.30 -8.35 -18.46
N GLN A 157 -25.67 -7.18 -19.01
CA GLN A 157 -26.53 -7.10 -20.21
C GLN A 157 -26.07 -8.10 -21.29
N GLY A 158 -26.89 -9.11 -21.58
CA GLY A 158 -26.59 -10.08 -22.65
C GLY A 158 -26.07 -11.45 -22.22
N SER A 159 -26.16 -11.83 -20.94
CA SER A 159 -25.88 -13.18 -20.39
C SER A 159 -24.42 -13.55 -20.09
N GLU A 160 -23.48 -12.63 -20.27
CA GLU A 160 -22.10 -12.84 -19.84
C GLU A 160 -21.95 -12.54 -18.33
N ARG A 161 -21.23 -13.42 -17.63
CA ARG A 161 -20.75 -13.16 -16.25
C ARG A 161 -19.75 -12.01 -16.29
N GLY A 162 -19.69 -11.21 -15.23
CA GLY A 162 -18.73 -10.11 -15.16
C GLY A 162 -17.32 -10.63 -14.87
N SER A 163 -16.65 -11.15 -15.90
CA SER A 163 -15.23 -11.54 -15.85
C SER A 163 -14.30 -10.34 -15.91
N ILE A 164 -13.02 -10.53 -15.56
CA ILE A 164 -11.98 -9.50 -15.71
C ILE A 164 -11.95 -8.98 -17.16
N ALA A 165 -11.87 -9.88 -18.14
CA ALA A 165 -11.88 -9.53 -19.56
C ALA A 165 -13.11 -8.70 -19.96
N TYR A 166 -14.30 -9.09 -19.48
CA TYR A 166 -15.54 -8.37 -19.76
C TYR A 166 -15.49 -6.94 -19.19
N TRP A 167 -15.10 -6.80 -17.92
CA TRP A 167 -15.02 -5.52 -17.24
C TRP A 167 -14.02 -4.57 -17.88
N LEU A 168 -12.85 -5.08 -18.28
CA LEU A 168 -11.84 -4.29 -18.99
C LEU A 168 -12.30 -3.87 -20.39
N LYS A 169 -12.97 -4.74 -21.14
CA LYS A 169 -13.57 -4.39 -22.44
C LYS A 169 -14.60 -3.26 -22.30
N MET A 170 -15.48 -3.36 -21.31
CA MET A 170 -16.46 -2.32 -21.02
C MET A 170 -15.76 -1.00 -20.64
N TYR A 171 -14.77 -1.07 -19.75
CA TYR A 171 -14.01 0.08 -19.30
C TYR A 171 -13.29 0.78 -20.46
N ASP A 172 -12.55 0.04 -21.29
CA ASP A 172 -11.84 0.59 -22.45
C ASP A 172 -12.81 1.14 -23.51
N SER A 173 -13.99 0.56 -23.68
CA SER A 173 -15.01 1.07 -24.61
C SER A 173 -15.51 2.47 -24.26
N GLU A 174 -15.46 2.82 -22.97
CA GLU A 174 -15.94 4.11 -22.48
C GLU A 174 -14.81 5.11 -22.22
N MET A 175 -13.69 4.65 -21.68
CA MET A 175 -12.55 5.49 -21.29
C MET A 175 -11.52 5.64 -22.42
N GLY A 176 -11.55 4.74 -23.41
CA GLY A 176 -10.51 4.59 -24.42
C GLY A 176 -9.32 3.76 -23.91
N THR A 177 -8.39 3.45 -24.82
CA THR A 177 -7.19 2.65 -24.51
C THR A 177 -6.08 3.46 -23.84
N GLY A 178 -6.21 4.79 -23.80
CA GLY A 178 -5.30 5.69 -23.09
C GLY A 178 -5.45 5.60 -21.57
N ARG A 179 -4.57 6.31 -20.86
CA ARG A 179 -4.66 6.47 -19.40
C ARG A 179 -5.85 7.36 -19.05
N ALA A 180 -6.71 6.88 -18.15
CA ALA A 180 -7.81 7.65 -17.61
C ALA A 180 -7.38 8.38 -16.32
N GLU A 181 -7.81 9.62 -16.15
CA GLU A 181 -7.65 10.34 -14.89
C GLU A 181 -8.56 9.75 -13.80
N ALA A 182 -8.17 9.91 -12.53
CA ALA A 182 -8.90 9.35 -11.40
C ALA A 182 -10.38 9.78 -11.36
N LEU A 183 -10.68 11.03 -11.72
CA LEU A 183 -12.06 11.55 -11.76
C LEU A 183 -12.90 10.87 -12.85
N VAL A 184 -12.29 10.63 -14.01
CA VAL A 184 -12.93 9.97 -15.15
C VAL A 184 -13.23 8.51 -14.81
N ARG A 185 -12.27 7.82 -14.18
CA ARG A 185 -12.46 6.47 -13.64
C ARG A 185 -13.55 6.40 -12.56
N ALA A 186 -13.54 7.32 -11.60
CA ALA A 186 -14.58 7.39 -10.56
C ALA A 186 -15.97 7.60 -11.16
N THR A 187 -16.08 8.32 -12.29
CA THR A 187 -17.34 8.49 -13.00
C THR A 187 -17.84 7.17 -13.58
N PHE A 188 -16.96 6.35 -14.18
CA PHE A 188 -17.31 5.00 -14.64
C PHE A 188 -17.82 4.11 -13.51
N GLU A 189 -17.05 4.03 -12.42
CA GLU A 189 -17.35 3.17 -11.26
C GLU A 189 -18.68 3.52 -10.57
N ASN A 190 -19.10 4.79 -10.64
CA ASN A 190 -20.32 5.29 -10.00
C ASN A 190 -21.54 5.30 -10.95
N LYS A 191 -21.41 4.80 -12.18
CA LYS A 191 -22.55 4.67 -13.09
C LYS A 191 -23.61 3.75 -12.48
N ILE A 192 -24.88 4.16 -12.62
CA ILE A 192 -26.03 3.44 -12.09
C ILE A 192 -26.11 2.02 -12.70
N GLU A 193 -25.74 1.89 -13.97
CA GLU A 193 -25.66 0.63 -14.69
C GLU A 193 -24.69 -0.34 -14.00
N ILE A 194 -23.49 0.13 -13.65
CA ILE A 194 -22.49 -0.67 -12.93
C ILE A 194 -23.00 -1.05 -11.54
N GLN A 195 -23.48 -0.07 -10.77
CA GLN A 195 -23.96 -0.29 -9.41
C GLN A 195 -25.18 -1.23 -9.30
N LYS A 196 -25.98 -1.37 -10.37
CA LYS A 196 -27.10 -2.33 -10.41
C LYS A 196 -26.63 -3.78 -10.47
N HIS A 197 -25.49 -4.02 -11.09
CA HIS A 197 -25.00 -5.37 -11.41
C HIS A 197 -23.87 -5.84 -10.48
N ILE A 198 -23.30 -4.97 -9.66
CA ILE A 198 -22.18 -5.32 -8.78
C ILE A 198 -22.55 -5.11 -7.30
N GLN A 199 -22.10 -6.01 -6.44
CA GLN A 199 -22.19 -5.85 -4.99
C GLN A 199 -21.08 -4.93 -4.47
N LYS A 200 -21.21 -4.46 -3.22
CA LYS A 200 -20.25 -3.53 -2.63
C LYS A 200 -18.83 -4.10 -2.57
N ASP A 201 -18.69 -5.37 -2.20
CA ASP A 201 -17.38 -6.02 -2.07
C ASP A 201 -16.77 -6.32 -3.45
N GLU A 202 -17.60 -6.76 -4.41
CA GLU A 202 -17.20 -6.92 -5.81
C GLU A 202 -16.75 -5.58 -6.43
N LEU A 203 -17.40 -4.47 -6.08
CA LEU A 203 -17.00 -3.13 -6.54
C LEU A 203 -15.61 -2.74 -6.00
N ALA A 204 -15.27 -3.14 -4.78
CA ALA A 204 -13.95 -2.91 -4.23
C ALA A 204 -12.87 -3.71 -4.98
N LEU A 205 -13.18 -4.94 -5.40
CA LEU A 205 -12.30 -5.74 -6.26
C LEU A 205 -12.13 -5.11 -7.64
N LEU A 206 -13.24 -4.65 -8.24
CA LEU A 206 -13.25 -4.00 -9.54
C LEU A 206 -12.39 -2.72 -9.55
N ARG A 207 -12.48 -1.91 -8.48
CA ARG A 207 -11.63 -0.74 -8.28
C ARG A 207 -10.15 -1.09 -8.28
N ARG A 208 -9.76 -2.12 -7.55
CA ARG A 208 -8.36 -2.60 -7.49
C ARG A 208 -7.88 -3.10 -8.84
N LEU A 209 -8.74 -3.79 -9.59
CA LEU A 209 -8.45 -4.18 -10.96
C LEU A 209 -8.15 -2.95 -11.82
N PHE A 210 -9.03 -1.94 -11.83
CA PHE A 210 -8.83 -0.74 -12.65
C PHE A 210 -7.64 0.10 -12.20
N GLU A 211 -7.35 0.17 -10.90
CA GLU A 211 -6.15 0.81 -10.38
C GLU A 211 -4.88 0.14 -10.91
N PHE A 212 -4.81 -1.18 -10.84
CA PHE A 212 -3.70 -1.95 -11.40
C PHE A 212 -3.61 -1.79 -12.92
N TYR A 213 -4.74 -1.86 -13.62
CA TYR A 213 -4.82 -1.73 -15.07
C TYR A 213 -4.35 -0.35 -15.56
N GLU A 214 -4.76 0.73 -14.89
CA GLU A 214 -4.30 2.09 -15.19
C GLU A 214 -2.82 2.30 -14.86
N TRP A 215 -2.31 1.64 -13.80
CA TRP A 215 -0.89 1.67 -13.49
C TRP A 215 -0.04 1.05 -14.62
N LEU A 216 -0.50 -0.04 -15.25
CA LEU A 216 0.17 -0.65 -16.41
C LEU A 216 0.20 0.26 -17.66
N LYS A 217 -0.62 1.32 -17.71
CA LYS A 217 -0.63 2.28 -18.82
C LYS A 217 0.37 3.43 -18.63
N ILE A 218 0.99 3.53 -17.46
CA ILE A 218 1.99 4.58 -17.19
C ILE A 218 3.27 4.22 -17.95
N PRO A 219 3.85 5.13 -18.76
CA PRO A 219 5.11 4.87 -19.46
C PRO A 219 6.30 4.77 -18.49
N SER A 220 7.18 3.77 -18.67
CA SER A 220 8.38 3.59 -17.84
C SER A 220 9.38 4.73 -17.93
N ASP A 221 9.34 5.54 -19.00
CA ASP A 221 10.18 6.74 -19.15
C ASP A 221 9.61 7.98 -18.44
N SER A 222 8.38 7.89 -17.91
CA SER A 222 7.78 8.94 -17.11
C SER A 222 8.23 8.83 -15.65
N LEU A 223 8.30 9.96 -14.96
CA LEU A 223 8.63 9.97 -13.52
C LEU A 223 7.75 8.99 -12.73
N ALA A 224 6.45 8.94 -13.02
CA ALA A 224 5.49 8.08 -12.34
C ALA A 224 5.55 6.60 -12.72
N GLY A 225 6.14 6.27 -13.87
CA GLY A 225 6.27 4.89 -14.34
C GLY A 225 7.65 4.30 -14.07
N PHE A 226 8.57 5.09 -13.56
CA PHE A 226 9.92 4.69 -13.22
C PHE A 226 9.89 3.71 -12.03
N GLU A 227 10.44 2.51 -12.24
CA GLU A 227 10.26 1.36 -11.34
C GLU A 227 11.21 1.34 -10.15
N GLU A 228 12.35 2.01 -10.27
CA GLU A 228 13.41 2.02 -9.27
C GLU A 228 13.38 3.32 -8.47
N ASP A 229 13.66 3.25 -7.17
CA ASP A 229 13.95 4.45 -6.42
C ASP A 229 15.31 5.02 -6.88
N THR A 230 15.31 6.15 -7.58
CA THR A 230 16.55 6.77 -8.08
C THR A 230 16.97 7.95 -7.25
N VAL A 231 18.23 7.93 -6.83
CA VAL A 231 18.90 9.10 -6.25
C VAL A 231 19.40 9.98 -7.39
N ILE A 232 18.90 11.21 -7.47
CA ILE A 232 19.36 12.24 -8.40
C ILE A 232 20.26 13.19 -7.62
N GLU A 233 21.55 13.19 -7.94
CA GLU A 233 22.53 14.12 -7.38
C GLU A 233 22.76 15.30 -8.32
N LEU A 234 22.38 16.50 -7.86
CA LEU A 234 22.71 17.78 -8.44
C LEU A 234 23.81 18.45 -7.59
N PRO A 235 24.56 19.44 -8.11
CA PRO A 235 25.68 20.07 -7.39
C PRO A 235 25.34 20.54 -5.97
N ASP A 236 24.12 21.05 -5.76
CA ASP A 236 23.64 21.59 -4.48
C ASP A 236 22.39 20.87 -3.95
N ALA A 237 21.96 19.79 -4.59
CA ALA A 237 20.73 19.10 -4.20
C ALA A 237 20.76 17.60 -4.44
N ARG A 238 20.11 16.81 -3.60
CA ARG A 238 19.86 15.38 -3.81
C ARG A 238 18.36 15.13 -3.77
N TYR A 239 17.84 14.34 -4.70
CA TYR A 239 16.44 13.92 -4.69
C TYR A 239 16.37 12.41 -4.72
N VAL A 240 15.34 11.81 -4.11
CA VAL A 240 14.92 10.45 -4.38
C VAL A 240 13.65 10.52 -5.22
N LEU A 241 13.69 10.03 -6.45
CA LEU A 241 12.50 9.77 -7.23
C LEU A 241 11.87 8.46 -6.73
N THR A 242 10.67 8.53 -6.14
CA THR A 242 9.91 7.35 -5.73
C THR A 242 8.43 7.56 -6.06
N ASP A 243 7.80 6.58 -6.70
CA ASP A 243 6.41 6.64 -7.18
C ASP A 243 6.06 7.93 -7.95
N GLY A 244 6.97 8.43 -8.80
CA GLY A 244 6.76 9.66 -9.57
C GLY A 244 6.88 10.97 -8.80
N VAL A 245 7.36 10.91 -7.57
CA VAL A 245 7.58 12.10 -6.74
C VAL A 245 9.07 12.26 -6.49
N LEU A 246 9.61 13.42 -6.87
CA LEU A 246 10.94 13.85 -6.45
C LEU A 246 10.86 14.29 -4.99
N ILE A 247 11.51 13.54 -4.11
CA ILE A 247 11.64 13.86 -2.70
C ILE A 247 13.02 14.48 -2.51
N ASP A 248 13.07 15.76 -2.18
CA ASP A 248 14.32 16.40 -1.78
C ASP A 248 14.89 15.71 -0.53
N ILE A 249 16.09 15.17 -0.67
CA ILE A 249 16.91 14.57 0.38
C ILE A 249 18.24 15.33 0.55
N THR A 250 18.36 16.51 -0.04
CA THR A 250 19.44 17.46 0.25
C THR A 250 19.34 17.80 1.73
N GLU A 251 20.44 17.64 2.45
CA GLU A 251 20.48 18.06 3.85
C GLU A 251 20.17 19.57 3.94
N GLY A 252 18.97 19.92 4.42
CA GLY A 252 18.61 21.31 4.78
C GLY A 252 17.77 22.12 3.78
N ALA A 253 17.11 21.53 2.77
CA ALA A 253 16.22 22.29 1.88
C ALA A 253 14.94 22.76 2.60
N SER A 254 15.01 23.96 3.17
CA SER A 254 13.83 24.77 3.52
C SER A 254 13.13 25.18 2.23
N ILE A 255 11.94 24.66 1.97
CA ILE A 255 11.14 25.09 0.82
C ILE A 255 10.55 26.47 1.14
N SER A 256 11.31 27.53 0.83
CA SER A 256 10.74 28.85 0.58
C SER A 256 10.15 28.84 -0.83
N GLY A 257 8.83 28.67 -0.90
CA GLY A 257 8.09 28.99 -2.12
C GLY A 257 8.12 30.50 -2.37
N GLN A 258 8.76 30.93 -3.46
CA GLN A 258 8.24 31.92 -4.41
C GLN A 258 9.26 32.28 -5.50
N GLY A 259 8.89 32.01 -6.76
CA GLY A 259 9.06 32.97 -7.85
C GLY A 259 10.33 32.90 -8.70
N GLY A 260 10.12 32.68 -10.00
CA GLY A 260 10.70 33.56 -11.02
C GLY A 260 12.10 33.22 -11.53
N VAL A 261 12.14 32.90 -12.81
CA VAL A 261 13.32 33.02 -13.67
C VAL A 261 14.01 34.38 -13.47
N GLN A 262 15.28 34.38 -13.07
CA GLN A 262 16.30 35.26 -13.65
C GLN A 262 17.73 34.86 -13.22
N SER A 263 18.58 34.73 -14.22
CA SER A 263 20.03 34.55 -14.18
C SER A 263 20.77 35.80 -13.68
N GLN A 264 21.83 35.61 -12.88
CA GLN A 264 23.21 36.12 -13.05
C GLN A 264 23.93 36.27 -11.70
N GLY A 265 25.25 36.00 -11.70
CA GLY A 265 26.21 36.65 -10.80
C GLY A 265 26.85 35.75 -9.75
N ALA A 266 28.08 35.34 -10.01
CA ALA A 266 28.99 34.76 -9.04
C ALA A 266 29.39 35.80 -7.98
N GLU A 267 29.32 35.44 -6.70
CA GLU A 267 30.20 36.01 -5.68
C GLU A 267 30.37 35.03 -4.51
N GLN A 268 31.64 34.77 -4.20
CA GLN A 268 32.11 33.89 -3.14
C GLN A 268 31.76 34.46 -1.77
N PHE A 269 31.04 33.69 -0.95
CA PHE A 269 31.01 33.88 0.50
C PHE A 269 31.37 32.57 1.20
N ASN A 270 32.62 32.52 1.69
CA ASN A 270 33.01 31.59 2.75
C ASN A 270 32.34 32.06 4.05
N ALA A 271 31.19 31.50 4.38
CA ALA A 271 30.62 31.54 5.72
C ALA A 271 30.87 30.18 6.41
N PRO A 272 31.26 30.13 7.69
CA PRO A 272 31.49 28.88 8.38
C PRO A 272 30.20 28.06 8.39
N GLN A 273 30.26 26.88 7.78
CA GLN A 273 29.21 25.86 7.81
C GLN A 273 28.89 25.50 9.26
N GLN A 274 27.89 26.18 9.84
CA GLN A 274 27.16 25.62 10.97
C GLN A 274 26.14 24.66 10.39
N GLN A 275 26.54 23.39 10.34
CA GLN A 275 25.68 22.27 9.99
C GLN A 275 24.35 22.36 10.75
N PRO A 276 23.20 22.54 10.08
CA PRO A 276 21.92 22.37 10.73
C PRO A 276 21.75 20.89 11.05
N LYS A 277 21.52 20.59 12.32
CA LYS A 277 21.19 19.26 12.83
C LYS A 277 19.84 18.81 12.24
N THR A 278 19.82 18.07 11.14
CA THR A 278 18.66 17.24 10.76
C THR A 278 18.72 15.92 11.54
N LEU A 279 17.68 15.63 12.34
CA LEU A 279 17.85 14.90 13.61
C LEU A 279 17.18 13.52 13.71
N PHE A 280 16.50 12.98 12.69
CA PHE A 280 16.03 11.58 12.77
C PHE A 280 16.42 10.75 11.54
N ASN A 281 16.95 9.55 11.80
CA ASN A 281 17.42 8.64 10.78
C ASN A 281 16.24 7.76 10.32
N TYR A 282 15.75 7.99 9.10
CA TYR A 282 14.57 7.27 8.61
C TYR A 282 14.78 5.75 8.53
N ALA A 283 16.00 5.28 8.23
CA ALA A 283 16.30 3.85 8.26
C ALA A 283 16.13 3.27 9.67
N ARG A 284 16.49 4.04 10.71
CA ARG A 284 16.23 3.65 12.11
C ARG A 284 14.74 3.65 12.44
N VAL A 285 13.97 4.61 11.93
CA VAL A 285 12.50 4.62 12.09
C VAL A 285 11.90 3.34 11.50
N LEU A 286 12.32 2.92 10.30
CA LEU A 286 11.87 1.67 9.69
C LEU A 286 12.30 0.43 10.49
N GLN A 287 13.52 0.42 11.03
CA GLN A 287 14.00 -0.66 11.88
C GLN A 287 13.21 -0.76 13.20
N SER A 288 13.00 0.38 13.88
CA SER A 288 12.17 0.46 15.08
C SER A 288 10.72 0.07 14.81
N ARG A 289 10.21 0.32 13.61
CA ARG A 289 8.87 -0.14 13.19
C ARG A 289 8.80 -1.66 13.11
N ILE A 290 9.81 -2.31 12.53
CA ILE A 290 9.88 -3.78 12.46
C ILE A 290 9.95 -4.37 13.88
N GLN A 291 10.81 -3.84 14.74
CA GLN A 291 10.91 -4.26 16.15
C GLN A 291 9.60 -4.04 16.91
N LEU A 292 8.91 -2.92 16.65
CA LEU A 292 7.62 -2.64 17.25
C LEU A 292 6.57 -3.64 16.76
N LEU A 293 6.51 -3.93 15.45
CA LEU A 293 5.60 -4.91 14.89
C LEU A 293 5.79 -6.29 15.55
N GLU A 294 7.04 -6.73 15.71
CA GLU A 294 7.41 -7.98 16.39
C GLU A 294 6.98 -7.99 17.86
N SER A 295 7.30 -6.92 18.60
CA SER A 295 6.99 -6.85 20.04
C SER A 295 5.50 -6.60 20.35
N ALA A 296 4.79 -5.89 19.47
CA ALA A 296 3.36 -5.60 19.58
C ALA A 296 2.50 -6.73 19.01
N GLN A 297 3.10 -7.71 18.31
CA GLN A 297 2.40 -8.80 17.62
C GLN A 297 1.29 -8.27 16.71
N GLY A 298 1.54 -7.15 16.01
CA GLY A 298 0.55 -6.48 15.17
C GLY A 298 -0.64 -5.86 15.90
N SER A 299 -0.68 -5.85 17.24
CA SER A 299 -1.79 -5.29 18.01
C SER A 299 -1.86 -3.76 17.85
N PRO A 300 -2.99 -3.20 17.33
CA PRO A 300 -3.16 -1.76 17.21
C PRO A 300 -3.10 -1.04 18.56
N LYS A 301 -3.66 -1.67 19.60
CA LYS A 301 -3.66 -1.13 20.96
C LYS A 301 -2.25 -1.05 21.53
N ALA A 302 -1.46 -2.11 21.38
CA ALA A 302 -0.07 -2.10 21.82
C ALA A 302 0.77 -1.06 21.06
N SER A 303 0.49 -0.86 19.77
CA SER A 303 1.14 0.18 18.95
C SER A 303 0.73 1.60 19.37
N ALA A 304 -0.53 1.81 19.74
CA ALA A 304 -1.02 3.07 20.31
C ALA A 304 -0.44 3.34 21.71
N ASP A 305 -0.29 2.29 22.54
CA ASP A 305 0.38 2.38 23.83
C ASP A 305 1.87 2.72 23.68
N ALA A 306 2.56 2.11 22.73
CA ALA A 306 3.94 2.43 22.39
C ALA A 306 4.09 3.87 21.87
N LEU A 307 3.16 4.33 21.04
CA LEU A 307 3.10 5.73 20.60
C LEU A 307 2.96 6.66 21.81
N ALA A 308 1.99 6.40 22.69
CA ALA A 308 1.74 7.24 23.87
C ALA A 308 2.95 7.30 24.81
N GLN A 309 3.66 6.19 24.97
CA GLN A 309 4.87 6.11 25.79
C GLN A 309 6.07 6.80 25.15
N SER A 310 6.10 6.91 23.82
CA SER A 310 7.19 7.51 23.05
C SER A 310 7.01 8.98 22.68
N LEU A 311 5.95 9.63 23.18
CA LEU A 311 5.70 11.06 22.97
C LEU A 311 6.73 11.93 23.70
N GLY A 312 7.89 12.12 23.08
CA GLY A 312 8.90 13.07 23.50
C GLY A 312 10.06 13.16 22.51
N PRO A 313 10.84 14.26 22.53
CA PRO A 313 11.89 14.48 21.53
C PRO A 313 12.98 13.41 21.53
N GLN A 314 13.25 12.81 22.70
CA GLN A 314 14.29 11.77 22.87
C GLN A 314 13.87 10.42 22.28
N GLN A 315 12.58 10.21 22.03
CA GLN A 315 12.00 8.96 21.53
C GLN A 315 11.28 9.18 20.18
N ALA A 316 11.63 10.25 19.47
CA ALA A 316 11.02 10.61 18.20
C ALA A 316 11.07 9.46 17.19
N GLU A 317 12.18 8.72 17.09
CA GLU A 317 12.27 7.57 16.16
C GLU A 317 11.22 6.48 16.46
N GLN A 318 10.97 6.17 17.74
CA GLN A 318 9.97 5.19 18.16
C GLN A 318 8.54 5.70 17.99
N ALA A 319 8.28 6.99 18.23
CA ALA A 319 6.97 7.59 17.99
C ALA A 319 6.62 7.61 16.50
N LEU A 320 7.57 8.00 15.65
CA LEU A 320 7.42 7.97 14.19
C LEU A 320 7.22 6.52 13.69
N ALA A 321 7.97 5.56 14.23
CA ALA A 321 7.78 4.15 13.91
C ALA A 321 6.37 3.66 14.26
N SER A 322 5.85 4.07 15.43
CA SER A 322 4.50 3.72 15.88
C SER A 322 3.43 4.35 14.99
N LEU A 323 3.60 5.62 14.58
CA LEU A 323 2.69 6.29 13.63
C LEU A 323 2.67 5.61 12.27
N LEU A 324 3.83 5.22 11.73
CA LEU A 324 3.92 4.48 10.47
C LEU A 324 3.23 3.12 10.57
N LEU A 325 3.47 2.38 11.65
CA LEU A 325 2.83 1.10 11.87
C LEU A 325 1.31 1.24 11.98
N LEU A 326 0.82 2.20 12.76
CA LEU A 326 -0.61 2.47 12.91
C LEU A 326 -1.28 2.90 11.60
N ALA A 327 -0.58 3.67 10.77
CA ALA A 327 -1.07 4.01 9.43
C ALA A 327 -1.14 2.78 8.52
N GLN A 328 -0.12 1.90 8.55
CA GLN A 328 -0.13 0.66 7.79
C GLN A 328 -1.19 -0.34 8.25
N LEU A 329 -1.46 -0.40 9.56
CA LEU A 329 -2.51 -1.22 10.14
C LEU A 329 -3.92 -0.63 9.96
N ARG A 330 -4.04 0.58 9.38
CA ARG A 330 -5.31 1.31 9.19
C ARG A 330 -6.00 1.73 10.49
N GLN A 331 -5.20 2.02 11.51
CA GLN A 331 -5.68 2.27 12.88
C GLN A 331 -5.37 3.69 13.34
N LEU A 332 -4.86 4.55 12.45
CA LEU A 332 -4.51 5.92 12.79
C LEU A 332 -5.75 6.74 13.22
N ASP A 333 -6.90 6.54 12.56
CA ASP A 333 -8.17 7.20 12.92
C ASP A 333 -8.60 6.85 14.36
N ASN A 334 -8.37 5.60 14.77
CA ASN A 334 -8.79 5.07 16.06
C ASN A 334 -7.98 5.66 17.22
N LEU A 335 -6.86 6.34 16.95
CA LEU A 335 -6.14 7.08 17.98
C LEU A 335 -7.02 8.14 18.63
N MET A 336 -7.92 8.77 17.87
CA MET A 336 -8.79 9.82 18.41
C MET A 336 -9.90 9.27 19.33
N GLU A 337 -10.13 7.96 19.35
CA GLU A 337 -11.00 7.31 20.33
C GLU A 337 -10.31 7.14 21.69
N ASP A 338 -8.98 7.20 21.73
CA ASP A 338 -8.21 7.14 22.96
C ASP A 338 -8.26 8.50 23.70
N PRO A 339 -8.63 8.51 24.99
CA PRO A 339 -8.64 9.72 25.81
C PRO A 339 -7.29 10.45 25.86
N ARG A 340 -6.17 9.74 25.70
CA ARG A 340 -4.83 10.33 25.73
C ARG A 340 -4.60 11.24 24.52
N PHE A 341 -4.94 10.78 23.33
CA PHE A 341 -4.71 11.53 22.08
C PHE A 341 -5.81 12.57 21.82
N SER A 342 -7.07 12.26 22.09
CA SER A 342 -8.16 13.24 22.01
C SER A 342 -7.96 14.42 22.97
N LYS A 343 -7.39 14.17 24.16
CA LYS A 343 -6.99 15.25 25.09
C LYS A 343 -5.90 16.14 24.50
N LEU A 344 -4.90 15.58 23.79
CA LEU A 344 -3.85 16.39 23.15
C LEU A 344 -4.43 17.38 22.14
N VAL A 345 -5.32 16.91 21.27
CA VAL A 345 -6.00 17.77 20.30
C VAL A 345 -6.92 18.77 21.00
N GLY A 346 -7.67 18.33 22.01
CA GLY A 346 -8.54 19.21 22.78
C GLY A 346 -7.78 20.34 23.49
N ASP A 347 -6.64 20.05 24.09
CA ASP A 347 -5.79 21.04 24.77
C ASP A 347 -5.22 22.06 23.77
N ASP A 348 -4.84 21.60 22.58
CA ASP A 348 -4.34 22.46 21.52
C ASP A 348 -5.44 23.35 20.89
N LEU A 349 -6.66 22.82 20.67
CA LEU A 349 -7.82 23.61 20.22
C LEU A 349 -8.17 24.73 21.22
N ARG A 350 -8.12 24.45 22.54
CA ARG A 350 -8.34 25.47 23.57
C ARG A 350 -7.27 26.56 23.52
N LYS A 351 -6.00 26.15 23.34
CA LYS A 351 -4.87 27.09 23.20
C LYS A 351 -5.02 27.98 21.97
N ALA A 352 -5.64 27.48 20.90
CA ALA A 352 -5.96 28.23 19.69
C ALA A 352 -7.29 29.01 19.76
N HIS A 353 -7.99 29.00 20.89
CA HIS A 353 -9.31 29.62 21.07
C HIS A 353 -10.41 29.08 20.14
N GLN A 354 -10.37 27.78 19.82
CA GLN A 354 -11.33 27.05 18.97
C GLN A 354 -12.18 26.07 19.79
N ASP A 355 -12.79 26.54 20.89
CA ASP A 355 -13.57 25.71 21.82
C ASP A 355 -14.80 25.05 21.18
N ASP A 356 -15.38 25.70 20.16
CA ASP A 356 -16.50 25.20 19.37
C ASP A 356 -16.15 23.92 18.61
N MET A 357 -14.90 23.79 18.13
CA MET A 357 -14.43 22.61 17.41
C MET A 357 -14.29 21.37 18.30
N ILE A 358 -14.21 21.52 19.63
CA ILE A 358 -14.12 20.41 20.59
C ILE A 358 -15.41 19.58 20.56
N SER A 359 -16.57 20.23 20.44
CA SER A 359 -17.86 19.52 20.35
C SER A 359 -17.94 18.68 19.06
N GLY A 360 -17.42 19.21 17.95
CA GLY A 360 -17.30 18.48 16.69
C GLY A 360 -16.34 17.29 16.78
N MET A 361 -15.24 17.43 17.52
CA MET A 361 -14.27 16.35 17.76
C MET A 361 -14.87 15.22 18.58
N VAL A 362 -15.67 15.54 19.62
CA VAL A 362 -16.37 14.53 20.42
C VAL A 362 -17.43 13.80 19.58
N ALA A 363 -18.12 14.51 18.68
CA ALA A 363 -19.14 13.93 17.82
C ALA A 363 -18.56 13.05 16.69
N ASN A 364 -17.39 13.41 16.16
CA ASN A 364 -16.74 12.67 15.08
C ASN A 364 -15.19 12.72 15.21
N PRO A 365 -14.60 11.90 16.09
CA PRO A 365 -13.17 11.96 16.39
C PRO A 365 -12.27 11.58 15.20
N GLY A 366 -12.73 10.68 14.31
CA GLY A 366 -12.00 10.23 13.13
C GLY A 366 -12.06 11.20 11.93
N ALA A 367 -12.63 12.40 12.09
CA ALA A 367 -12.72 13.33 10.98
C ALA A 367 -11.32 13.79 10.53
N PRO A 368 -11.05 13.91 9.21
CA PRO A 368 -9.72 14.22 8.66
C PRO A 368 -9.02 15.43 9.29
N GLN A 369 -9.78 16.48 9.63
CA GLN A 369 -9.23 17.69 10.26
C GLN A 369 -8.68 17.44 11.67
N TYR A 370 -9.27 16.53 12.45
CA TYR A 370 -8.80 16.22 13.80
C TYR A 370 -7.60 15.28 13.76
N ILE A 371 -7.54 14.38 12.77
CA ILE A 371 -6.35 13.57 12.49
C ILE A 371 -5.18 14.46 12.04
N ALA A 372 -5.43 15.43 11.15
CA ALA A 372 -4.42 16.42 10.75
C ALA A 372 -3.85 17.16 11.98
N ARG A 373 -4.76 17.62 12.86
CA ARG A 373 -4.41 18.34 14.07
C ARG A 373 -3.65 17.47 15.08
N LEU A 374 -4.04 16.21 15.24
CA LEU A 374 -3.31 15.24 16.06
C LEU A 374 -1.88 15.05 15.56
N LEU A 375 -1.71 14.85 14.26
CA LEU A 375 -0.40 14.69 13.65
C LEU A 375 0.47 15.93 13.85
N LYS A 376 -0.10 17.14 13.67
CA LYS A 376 0.60 18.38 13.97
C LYS A 376 1.08 18.44 15.42
N VAL A 377 0.19 18.21 16.38
CA VAL A 377 0.54 18.25 17.81
C VAL A 377 1.62 17.22 18.15
N ILE A 378 1.52 15.99 17.62
CA ILE A 378 2.53 14.97 17.88
C ILE A 378 3.87 15.37 17.25
N LEU A 379 3.89 15.65 15.95
CA LEU A 379 5.13 15.86 15.21
C LEU A 379 5.84 17.17 15.61
N GLU A 380 5.11 18.27 15.70
CA GLU A 380 5.69 19.59 16.02
C GLU A 380 5.82 19.79 17.53
N ASP A 381 4.74 19.64 18.30
CA ASP A 381 4.80 20.00 19.72
C ASP A 381 5.42 18.93 20.62
N LYS A 382 5.17 17.64 20.35
CA LYS A 382 5.67 16.55 21.22
C LYS A 382 7.04 16.03 20.80
N LEU A 383 7.25 15.83 19.51
CA LEU A 383 8.52 15.34 18.98
C LEU A 383 9.50 16.47 18.66
N ASN A 384 9.04 17.73 18.69
CA ASN A 384 9.85 18.91 18.40
C ASN A 384 10.51 18.82 17.02
N LEU A 385 9.79 18.26 16.04
CA LEU A 385 10.19 18.29 14.64
C LEU A 385 10.00 19.70 14.10
N SER A 386 10.85 20.08 13.14
CA SER A 386 10.58 21.29 12.38
C SER A 386 9.27 21.13 11.61
N HIS A 387 8.59 22.24 11.34
CA HIS A 387 7.37 22.23 10.53
C HIS A 387 7.56 21.52 9.18
N ALA A 388 8.72 21.72 8.54
CA ALA A 388 9.08 21.06 7.28
C ALA A 388 9.19 19.54 7.43
N ASP A 389 9.84 19.06 8.50
CA ASP A 389 9.96 17.63 8.79
C ASP A 389 8.61 17.00 9.13
N ALA A 390 7.78 17.71 9.90
CA ALA A 390 6.44 17.29 10.25
C ALA A 390 5.55 17.14 9.00
N ILE A 391 5.62 18.08 8.06
CA ILE A 391 4.91 18.00 6.78
C ILE A 391 5.45 16.86 5.91
N ASN A 392 6.78 16.68 5.81
CA ASN A 392 7.37 15.59 5.00
C ASN A 392 6.99 14.21 5.55
N PHE A 393 7.03 14.04 6.88
CA PHE A 393 6.64 12.79 7.50
C PHE A 393 5.13 12.55 7.40
N GLY A 394 4.31 13.57 7.72
CA GLY A 394 2.87 13.53 7.54
C GLY A 394 2.54 13.12 6.10
N SER A 395 3.09 13.85 5.13
CA SER A 395 3.44 13.41 3.78
C SER A 395 3.20 11.95 3.43
N ARG A 396 4.11 11.17 3.97
CA ARG A 396 4.27 9.73 3.80
C ARG A 396 3.12 8.97 4.46
N LEU A 397 2.69 9.38 5.65
CA LEU A 397 1.50 8.80 6.29
C LEU A 397 0.25 9.01 5.44
N ALA A 398 0.04 10.20 4.88
CA ALA A 398 -1.10 10.43 4.00
C ALA A 398 -1.02 9.62 2.71
N LYS A 399 0.16 9.37 2.14
CA LYS A 399 0.29 8.46 0.99
C LYS A 399 -0.12 7.03 1.35
N ILE A 400 0.29 6.56 2.54
CA ILE A 400 -0.11 5.24 3.06
C ILE A 400 -1.64 5.17 3.22
N LEU A 401 -2.25 6.21 3.79
CA LEU A 401 -3.69 6.28 4.03
C LEU A 401 -4.52 6.61 2.76
N ALA A 402 -3.95 7.32 1.78
CA ALA A 402 -4.63 7.70 0.55
C ALA A 402 -4.91 6.51 -0.37
N MET A 403 -4.20 5.38 -0.17
CA MET A 403 -4.55 4.09 -0.78
C MET A 403 -5.96 3.60 -0.33
N GLU A 404 -6.60 4.24 0.66
CA GLU A 404 -7.89 3.84 1.23
C GLU A 404 -9.04 4.82 0.95
N GLY A 405 -8.75 5.97 0.34
CA GLY A 405 -9.79 6.91 -0.09
C GLY A 405 -9.37 8.39 -0.07
N GLU A 406 -10.12 9.21 -0.81
CA GLU A 406 -9.82 10.63 -1.03
C GLU A 406 -9.78 11.48 0.26
N LYS A 407 -10.38 11.01 1.37
CA LYS A 407 -10.50 11.77 2.63
C LYS A 407 -9.14 12.22 3.20
N TYR A 408 -8.08 11.43 3.01
CA TYR A 408 -6.74 11.71 3.54
C TYR A 408 -5.87 12.59 2.63
N GLN A 409 -6.19 12.69 1.34
CA GLN A 409 -5.41 13.50 0.39
C GLN A 409 -5.43 15.00 0.73
N SER A 410 -6.43 15.44 1.49
CA SER A 410 -6.59 16.84 1.88
C SER A 410 -5.94 17.21 3.22
N ILE A 411 -5.52 16.23 4.02
CA ILE A 411 -5.01 16.41 5.39
C ILE A 411 -3.66 17.13 5.41
N ILE A 412 -2.86 17.00 4.34
CA ILE A 412 -1.44 17.40 4.33
C ILE A 412 -1.13 18.28 3.13
N LYS A 413 -2.04 19.22 2.86
CA LYS A 413 -1.72 20.42 2.11
C LYS A 413 -1.42 21.51 3.14
N ASP A 414 -0.37 22.27 2.92
CA ASP A 414 0.13 23.36 3.80
C ASP A 414 -0.99 24.29 4.30
N THR A 415 -2.00 24.52 3.45
CA THR A 415 -3.22 25.29 3.77
C THR A 415 -4.10 24.72 4.89
N LYS A 416 -4.02 23.42 5.20
CA LYS A 416 -4.80 22.76 6.27
C LYS A 416 -3.96 22.32 7.47
N TRP A 417 -2.64 22.25 7.34
CA TRP A 417 -1.72 22.01 8.45
C TRP A 417 -1.61 23.23 9.38
N ASN A 418 -1.93 24.41 8.84
CA ASN A 418 -1.95 25.69 9.56
C ASN A 418 -3.34 26.09 10.09
N LEU A 419 -4.40 25.32 9.79
CA LEU A 419 -5.72 25.45 10.44
C LEU A 419 -5.65 24.93 11.87
#